data_AF-A0A1B6I1X5-F1
#
_entry.id   AF-A0A1B6I1X5-F1
#
_cell.length_a   1.000
_cell.length_b   1.000
_cell.length_c   1.000
_cell.angle_alpha   90.00
_cell.angle_beta   90.00
_cell.angle_gamma   90.00
#
_symmetry.space_group_name_H-M   'P 1'
#
loop_
_entity.id
_entity.type
_entity.pdbx_description
1 polymer ?
#
loop_
_entity_poly.entity_id
_entity_poly.type
_entity_poly.pdbx_seq_one_letter_code
_entity_poly.pdbx_strand_id
1 'polypeptide(L)'
;LREHNRIATTLSHINPHWDDETLYQEARRILIAEYQHINYYEWLPIFLGKKNMKKYGLLYETHGYTDDYRPDVDPSALNGYATAAFRYFHSAIQGRLELIGEERNTYGVLRLSDFFNRPGIIEEGQNMDHLARGLTTQPEENIDPFFTSEITDYLFRNGKPFGRDLRATDIQRGRDHGLGSYNDYREFCGLPRAKTWKEFSDYITPENIEKLALLYASP
;
A
#
# COMPACT_ATOMS: atom_id res chain seq x y z
N LEU A 1 -16.22 -4.02 -7.84
CA LEU A 1 -17.56 -3.78 -8.42
C LEU A 1 -17.79 -4.62 -9.68
N ARG A 2 -17.06 -4.39 -10.79
CA ARG A 2 -17.21 -5.19 -12.02
C ARG A 2 -17.02 -6.69 -11.77
N GLU A 3 -15.99 -7.07 -11.02
CA GLU A 3 -15.72 -8.47 -10.71
C GLU A 3 -16.81 -9.14 -9.86
N HIS A 4 -17.29 -8.45 -8.81
CA HIS A 4 -18.42 -8.92 -8.01
C HIS A 4 -19.64 -9.23 -8.89
N ASN A 5 -20.02 -8.30 -9.78
CA ASN A 5 -21.17 -8.50 -10.66
C ASN A 5 -20.94 -9.64 -11.67
N ARG A 6 -19.71 -9.80 -12.16
CA ARG A 6 -19.33 -10.91 -13.04
C ARG A 6 -19.51 -12.26 -12.33
N ILE A 7 -19.01 -12.36 -11.09
CA ILE A 7 -19.16 -13.55 -10.24
C ILE A 7 -20.65 -13.82 -9.96
N ALA A 8 -21.40 -12.81 -9.50
CA ALA A 8 -22.83 -12.95 -9.19
C ALA A 8 -23.65 -13.40 -10.42
N THR A 9 -23.39 -12.81 -11.59
CA THR A 9 -24.04 -13.21 -12.86
C THR A 9 -23.71 -14.65 -13.25
N THR A 10 -22.46 -15.06 -13.02
CA THR A 10 -22.05 -16.43 -13.30
C THR A 10 -22.73 -17.41 -12.34
N LEU A 11 -22.80 -17.07 -11.05
CA LEU A 11 -23.46 -17.89 -10.03
C LEU A 11 -24.97 -18.00 -10.25
N SER A 12 -25.64 -16.96 -10.75
CA SER A 12 -27.10 -17.01 -11.01
C SER A 12 -27.44 -17.97 -12.15
N HIS A 13 -26.57 -18.07 -13.16
CA HIS A 13 -26.73 -19.04 -14.24
C HIS A 13 -26.48 -20.48 -13.76
N ILE A 14 -25.50 -20.70 -12.87
CA ILE A 14 -25.18 -22.02 -12.32
C ILE A 14 -26.22 -22.47 -11.29
N ASN A 15 -26.72 -21.54 -10.47
CA ASN A 15 -27.69 -21.77 -9.41
C ASN A 15 -28.96 -20.91 -9.61
N PRO A 16 -29.84 -21.23 -10.58
CA PRO A 16 -31.04 -20.44 -10.85
C PRO A 16 -32.07 -20.39 -9.71
N HIS A 17 -31.86 -21.20 -8.67
CA HIS A 17 -32.72 -21.28 -7.48
C HIS A 17 -32.23 -20.38 -6.33
N TRP A 18 -31.06 -19.77 -6.44
CA TRP A 18 -30.57 -18.81 -5.44
C TRP A 18 -31.28 -17.47 -5.60
N ASP A 19 -31.61 -16.87 -4.46
CA ASP A 19 -32.12 -15.50 -4.42
C ASP A 19 -30.98 -14.47 -4.49
N ASP A 20 -31.35 -13.20 -4.61
CA ASP A 20 -30.40 -12.09 -4.75
C ASP A 20 -29.45 -11.96 -3.55
N GLU A 21 -29.93 -12.21 -2.31
CA GLU A 21 -29.09 -12.15 -1.11
C GLU A 21 -28.04 -13.25 -1.11
N THR A 22 -28.42 -14.48 -1.46
CA THR A 22 -27.48 -15.60 -1.57
C THR A 22 -26.43 -15.31 -2.65
N LEU A 23 -26.86 -14.82 -3.82
CA LEU A 23 -25.94 -14.44 -4.91
C LEU A 23 -24.96 -13.35 -4.48
N TYR A 24 -25.45 -12.33 -3.76
CA TYR A 24 -24.62 -11.25 -3.25
C TYR A 24 -23.58 -11.76 -2.26
N GLN A 25 -23.98 -12.54 -1.25
CA GLN A 25 -23.06 -13.00 -0.21
C GLN A 25 -22.02 -13.98 -0.77
N GLU A 26 -22.40 -14.89 -1.67
CA GLU A 26 -21.45 -15.83 -2.27
C GLU A 26 -20.49 -15.13 -3.23
N ALA A 27 -20.96 -14.19 -4.06
CA ALA A 27 -20.08 -13.38 -4.90
C ALA A 27 -19.12 -12.51 -4.07
N ARG A 28 -19.60 -11.95 -2.95
CA ARG A 28 -18.77 -11.20 -2.00
C ARG A 28 -17.72 -12.12 -1.35
N ARG A 29 -18.09 -13.32 -0.93
CA ARG A 29 -17.19 -14.30 -0.31
C ARG A 29 -16.06 -14.69 -1.25
N ILE A 30 -16.37 -14.99 -2.51
CA ILE A 30 -15.37 -15.32 -3.53
C ILE A 30 -14.42 -14.15 -3.77
N LEU A 31 -14.96 -12.94 -3.96
CA LEU A 31 -14.12 -11.74 -4.18
C LEU A 31 -13.18 -11.44 -2.99
N ILE A 32 -13.64 -11.66 -1.75
CA ILE A 32 -12.77 -11.55 -0.57
C ILE A 32 -11.64 -12.58 -0.63
N ALA A 33 -11.93 -13.83 -1.01
CA ALA A 33 -10.93 -14.88 -1.15
C ALA A 33 -9.90 -14.58 -2.25
N GLU A 34 -10.34 -14.06 -3.41
CA GLU A 34 -9.45 -13.59 -4.48
C GLU A 34 -8.51 -12.49 -3.97
N TYR A 35 -9.06 -11.49 -3.28
CA TYR A 35 -8.26 -10.41 -2.72
C TYR A 35 -7.25 -10.91 -1.67
N GLN A 36 -7.65 -11.81 -0.77
CA GLN A 36 -6.76 -12.41 0.22
C GLN A 36 -5.65 -13.23 -0.46
N HIS A 37 -5.96 -14.00 -1.50
CA HIS A 37 -4.97 -14.78 -2.24
C HIS A 37 -3.92 -13.88 -2.87
N ILE A 38 -4.34 -12.85 -3.63
CA ILE A 38 -3.42 -11.90 -4.25
C ILE A 38 -2.50 -11.25 -3.20
N ASN A 39 -3.06 -10.81 -2.07
CA ASN A 39 -2.25 -10.15 -1.03
C ASN A 39 -1.24 -11.11 -0.39
N TYR A 40 -1.65 -12.31 0.05
CA TYR A 40 -0.80 -13.21 0.83
C TYR A 40 0.14 -14.09 -0.02
N TYR A 41 -0.30 -14.51 -1.21
CA TYR A 41 0.45 -15.46 -2.04
C TYR A 41 1.23 -14.79 -3.17
N GLU A 42 0.81 -13.61 -3.64
CA GLU A 42 1.47 -12.91 -4.74
C GLU A 42 2.23 -11.67 -4.27
N TRP A 43 1.57 -10.75 -3.58
CA TRP A 43 2.14 -9.43 -3.28
C TRP A 43 3.06 -9.41 -2.04
N LEU A 44 2.56 -9.81 -0.86
CA LEU A 44 3.36 -9.81 0.38
C LEU A 44 4.66 -10.61 0.28
N PRO A 45 4.75 -11.75 -0.42
CA PRO A 45 6.01 -12.48 -0.56
C PRO A 45 7.09 -11.74 -1.36
N ILE A 46 6.73 -10.79 -2.22
CA ILE A 46 7.69 -9.93 -2.93
C ILE A 46 8.33 -8.95 -1.95
N PHE A 47 7.52 -8.37 -1.06
CA PHE A 47 7.95 -7.37 -0.10
C PHE A 47 8.61 -7.96 1.17
N LEU A 48 7.90 -8.86 1.87
CA LEU A 48 8.38 -9.46 3.12
C LEU A 48 9.33 -10.64 2.89
N GLY A 49 9.35 -11.20 1.69
CA GLY A 49 10.13 -12.38 1.33
C GLY A 49 9.43 -13.68 1.71
N LYS A 50 9.38 -14.64 0.77
CA LYS A 50 8.78 -15.98 0.97
C LYS A 50 9.23 -16.69 2.24
N LYS A 51 10.52 -16.57 2.61
CA LYS A 51 11.07 -17.22 3.83
C LYS A 51 10.44 -16.65 5.10
N ASN A 52 10.27 -15.34 5.20
CA ASN A 52 9.64 -14.70 6.37
C ASN A 52 8.15 -15.02 6.43
N MET A 53 7.46 -14.98 5.29
CA MET A 53 6.05 -15.34 5.19
C MET A 53 5.79 -16.75 5.73
N LYS A 54 6.60 -17.74 5.33
CA LYS A 54 6.51 -19.11 5.87
C LYS A 54 6.86 -19.18 7.36
N LYS A 55 7.95 -18.51 7.78
CA LYS A 55 8.42 -18.51 9.18
C LYS A 55 7.33 -18.02 10.14
N TYR A 56 6.56 -17.02 9.73
CA TYR A 56 5.51 -16.42 10.57
C TYR A 56 4.11 -17.00 10.28
N GLY A 57 3.99 -18.07 9.49
CA GLY A 57 2.69 -18.71 9.23
C GLY A 57 1.73 -17.85 8.41
N LEU A 58 2.24 -16.99 7.54
CA LEU A 58 1.43 -16.15 6.63
C LEU A 58 1.31 -16.77 5.23
N LEU A 59 2.15 -17.75 4.91
CA LEU A 59 2.16 -18.46 3.63
C LEU A 59 2.31 -19.95 3.87
N TYR A 60 1.40 -20.74 3.30
CA TYR A 60 1.36 -22.19 3.42
C TYR A 60 1.59 -22.85 2.07
N GLU A 61 2.47 -23.84 2.01
CA GLU A 61 2.71 -24.63 0.80
C GLU A 61 1.80 -25.86 0.81
N THR A 62 0.55 -25.67 0.39
CA THR A 62 -0.44 -26.74 0.27
C THR A 62 -1.17 -26.65 -1.06
N HIS A 63 -1.69 -27.79 -1.53
CA HIS A 63 -2.53 -27.88 -2.72
C HIS A 63 -4.03 -27.80 -2.37
N GLY A 64 -4.37 -27.68 -1.08
CA GLY A 64 -5.74 -27.66 -0.58
C GLY A 64 -5.99 -26.54 0.43
N TYR A 65 -7.07 -26.67 1.19
CA TYR A 65 -7.42 -25.72 2.23
C TYR A 65 -6.40 -25.72 3.38
N THR A 66 -6.10 -24.54 3.90
CA THR A 66 -5.39 -24.38 5.18
C THR A 66 -6.38 -23.86 6.19
N ASP A 67 -6.54 -24.58 7.30
CA ASP A 67 -7.21 -24.06 8.49
C ASP A 67 -6.16 -23.52 9.45
N ASP A 68 -5.89 -22.23 9.35
CA ASP A 68 -5.01 -21.49 10.24
C ASP A 68 -5.78 -20.59 11.21
N TYR A 69 -7.11 -20.79 11.30
CA TYR A 69 -7.94 -20.00 12.18
C TYR A 69 -7.56 -20.22 13.64
N ARG A 70 -7.34 -19.10 14.32
CA ARG A 70 -7.00 -19.07 15.73
C ARG A 70 -7.93 -18.11 16.46
N PRO A 71 -8.82 -18.60 17.33
CA PRO A 71 -9.78 -17.74 18.04
C PRO A 71 -9.12 -16.85 19.10
N ASP A 72 -7.87 -17.12 19.46
CA ASP A 72 -7.07 -16.37 20.42
C ASP A 72 -6.27 -15.21 19.81
N VAL A 73 -6.31 -15.04 18.48
CA VAL A 73 -5.63 -13.94 17.78
C VAL A 73 -6.50 -12.70 17.80
N ASP A 74 -5.92 -11.56 18.20
CA ASP A 74 -6.54 -10.25 18.03
C ASP A 74 -6.39 -9.79 16.57
N PRO A 75 -7.49 -9.65 15.79
CA PRO A 75 -7.43 -9.21 14.39
C PRO A 75 -7.37 -7.69 14.25
N SER A 76 -7.27 -6.93 15.35
CA SER A 76 -7.25 -5.48 15.31
C SER A 76 -6.02 -4.93 14.58
N ALA A 77 -6.22 -3.85 13.82
CA ALA A 77 -5.12 -3.16 13.17
C ALA A 77 -4.31 -2.37 14.21
N LEU A 78 -3.01 -2.66 14.33
CA LEU A 78 -2.12 -1.92 15.22
C LEU A 78 -2.05 -0.43 14.81
N ASN A 79 -2.11 0.48 15.78
CA ASN A 79 -1.99 1.92 15.54
C ASN A 79 -0.67 2.27 14.81
N GLY A 80 0.45 1.66 15.22
CA GLY A 80 1.74 1.86 14.56
C GLY A 80 1.75 1.38 13.10
N TYR A 81 1.03 0.31 12.79
CA TYR A 81 0.88 -0.19 11.43
C TYR A 81 0.07 0.76 10.55
N ALA A 82 -1.15 1.10 11.00
CA ALA A 82 -2.08 1.95 10.24
C ALA A 82 -1.59 3.39 10.10
N THR A 83 -0.87 3.91 11.10
CA THR A 83 -0.45 5.31 11.15
C THR A 83 0.93 5.53 10.53
N ALA A 84 1.85 4.57 10.62
CA ALA A 84 3.24 4.76 10.17
C ALA A 84 3.74 3.63 9.26
N ALA A 85 3.77 2.38 9.71
CA ALA A 85 4.53 1.33 9.02
C ALA A 85 4.01 1.08 7.59
N PHE A 86 2.70 1.04 7.37
CA PHE A 86 2.15 0.79 6.03
C PHE A 86 2.28 1.99 5.09
N ARG A 87 2.62 3.18 5.61
CA ARG A 87 2.93 4.36 4.80
C ARG A 87 4.34 4.32 4.21
N TYR A 88 5.12 3.29 4.51
CA TYR A 88 6.38 2.98 3.86
C TYR A 88 6.29 3.05 2.32
N PHE A 89 5.15 2.65 1.74
CA PHE A 89 4.91 2.68 0.30
C PHE A 89 4.64 4.07 -0.29
N HIS A 90 4.59 5.15 0.51
CA HIS A 90 4.40 6.49 -0.03
C HIS A 90 5.55 6.94 -0.95
N SER A 91 6.78 6.45 -0.76
CA SER A 91 7.89 6.79 -1.66
C SER A 91 7.79 6.09 -3.02
N ALA A 92 7.04 4.98 -3.12
CA ALA A 92 6.77 4.28 -4.38
C ALA A 92 5.82 5.05 -5.32
N ILE A 93 5.15 6.09 -4.80
CA ILE A 93 4.14 6.84 -5.57
C ILE A 93 4.81 7.58 -6.72
N GLN A 94 4.36 7.27 -7.93
CA GLN A 94 4.75 7.99 -9.13
C GLN A 94 4.07 9.36 -9.21
N GLY A 95 4.84 10.38 -9.58
CA GLY A 95 4.31 11.74 -9.79
C GLY A 95 3.53 11.90 -11.11
N ARG A 96 3.66 10.93 -12.02
CA ARG A 96 2.96 10.92 -13.30
C ARG A 96 2.29 9.58 -13.54
N LEU A 97 1.15 9.60 -14.23
CA LEU A 97 0.41 8.41 -14.63
C LEU A 97 0.34 8.37 -16.15
N GLU A 98 0.85 7.31 -16.76
CA GLU A 98 0.88 7.14 -18.20
C GLU A 98 -0.43 6.53 -18.72
N LEU A 99 -1.01 7.14 -19.75
CA LEU A 99 -2.15 6.59 -20.49
C LEU A 99 -1.62 5.68 -21.60
N ILE A 100 -1.70 4.37 -21.39
CA ILE A 100 -1.12 3.37 -22.30
C ILE A 100 -2.22 2.69 -23.12
N GLY A 101 -2.10 2.72 -24.45
CA GLY A 101 -3.05 2.06 -25.35
C GLY A 101 -2.76 0.58 -25.58
N GLU A 102 -3.55 -0.05 -26.45
CA GLU A 102 -3.46 -1.51 -26.70
C GLU A 102 -2.14 -1.92 -27.34
N GLU A 103 -1.60 -1.13 -28.27
CA GLU A 103 -0.28 -1.42 -28.86
C GLU A 103 0.89 -0.98 -27.96
N ARG A 104 0.63 -0.68 -26.67
CA ARG A 104 1.61 -0.19 -25.68
C ARG A 104 2.25 1.16 -26.02
N ASN A 105 1.57 1.96 -26.85
CA ASN A 105 1.96 3.34 -27.10
C ASN A 105 1.42 4.26 -25.99
N THR A 106 2.18 5.30 -25.63
CA THR A 106 1.74 6.33 -24.68
C THR A 106 0.86 7.36 -25.40
N TYR A 107 -0.40 7.46 -25.01
CA TYR A 107 -1.37 8.43 -25.54
C TYR A 107 -1.36 9.76 -24.78
N GLY A 108 -0.86 9.74 -23.54
CA GLY A 108 -0.79 10.93 -22.71
C GLY A 108 -0.16 10.63 -21.36
N VAL A 109 0.11 11.70 -20.62
CA VAL A 109 0.69 11.64 -19.28
C VAL A 109 -0.10 12.59 -18.39
N LEU A 110 -0.59 12.06 -17.27
CA LEU A 110 -1.29 12.82 -16.26
C LEU A 110 -0.33 13.17 -15.13
N ARG A 111 -0.34 14.41 -14.67
CA ARG A 111 0.37 14.82 -13.47
C ARG A 111 -0.49 14.50 -12.24
N LEU A 112 0.02 13.69 -11.31
CA LEU A 112 -0.77 13.15 -10.18
C LEU A 112 -1.50 14.24 -9.39
N SER A 113 -0.83 15.35 -9.08
CA SER A 113 -1.40 16.43 -8.26
C SER A 113 -2.58 17.17 -8.88
N ASP A 114 -2.81 17.04 -10.20
CA ASP A 114 -3.97 17.65 -10.87
C ASP A 114 -5.26 16.87 -10.66
N PHE A 115 -5.17 15.59 -10.25
CA PHE A 115 -6.30 14.65 -10.25
C PHE A 115 -6.70 14.14 -8.86
N PHE A 116 -6.03 14.56 -7.79
CA PHE A 116 -6.49 14.26 -6.43
C PHE A 116 -7.94 14.73 -6.21
N ASN A 117 -8.82 13.81 -5.83
CA ASN A 117 -10.27 14.04 -5.67
C ASN A 117 -10.97 14.61 -6.93
N ARG A 118 -10.43 14.35 -8.12
CA ARG A 118 -11.00 14.81 -9.40
C ARG A 118 -11.07 13.64 -10.39
N PRO A 119 -12.00 12.69 -10.17
CA PRO A 119 -12.04 11.43 -10.91
C PRO A 119 -12.51 11.57 -12.36
N GLY A 120 -13.04 12.73 -12.79
CA GLY A 120 -13.66 12.88 -14.11
C GLY A 120 -12.80 12.42 -15.29
N ILE A 121 -11.47 12.49 -15.16
CA ILE A 121 -10.53 12.00 -16.18
C ILE A 121 -10.72 10.52 -16.54
N ILE A 122 -11.21 9.69 -15.61
CA ILE A 122 -11.41 8.25 -15.85
C ILE A 122 -12.60 7.97 -16.78
N GLU A 123 -13.55 8.90 -16.85
CA GLU A 123 -14.75 8.81 -17.69
C GLU A 123 -14.51 9.35 -19.11
N GLU A 124 -13.39 10.05 -19.32
CA GLU A 124 -13.02 10.62 -20.61
C GLU A 124 -12.47 9.51 -21.54
N GLY A 125 -13.18 9.25 -22.64
CA GLY A 125 -12.73 8.31 -23.67
C GLY A 125 -12.42 6.91 -23.12
N GLN A 126 -11.22 6.40 -23.40
CA GLN A 126 -10.75 5.09 -22.92
C GLN A 126 -9.78 5.22 -21.73
N ASN A 127 -9.79 6.34 -21.01
CA ASN A 127 -8.79 6.61 -19.98
C ASN A 127 -8.80 5.60 -18.83
N MET A 128 -9.95 5.06 -18.43
CA MET A 128 -9.99 3.98 -17.44
C MET A 128 -9.13 2.79 -17.89
N ASP A 129 -9.28 2.35 -19.15
CA ASP A 129 -8.53 1.21 -19.69
C ASP A 129 -7.06 1.59 -19.93
N HIS A 130 -6.79 2.82 -20.36
CA HIS A 130 -5.42 3.31 -20.54
C HIS A 130 -4.63 3.39 -19.22
N LEU A 131 -5.28 3.87 -18.15
CA LEU A 131 -4.70 3.91 -16.81
C LEU A 131 -4.52 2.50 -16.25
N ALA A 132 -5.50 1.60 -16.45
CA ALA A 132 -5.37 0.21 -16.04
C ALA A 132 -4.16 -0.46 -16.71
N ARG A 133 -3.93 -0.24 -18.02
CA ARG A 133 -2.72 -0.71 -18.69
C ARG A 133 -1.47 -0.05 -18.11
N GLY A 134 -1.48 1.27 -17.91
CA GLY A 134 -0.40 2.01 -17.26
C GLY A 134 0.02 1.42 -15.91
N LEU A 135 -0.93 1.12 -15.03
CA LEU A 135 -0.67 0.49 -13.71
C LEU A 135 0.00 -0.89 -13.80
N THR A 136 -0.08 -1.57 -14.95
CA THR A 136 0.55 -2.88 -15.15
C THR A 136 1.89 -2.82 -15.90
N THR A 137 2.23 -1.67 -16.50
CA THR A 137 3.41 -1.54 -17.36
C THR A 137 4.38 -0.45 -16.93
N GLN A 138 3.89 0.59 -16.25
CA GLN A 138 4.71 1.67 -15.72
C GLN A 138 5.37 1.21 -14.40
N PRO A 139 6.70 1.31 -14.25
CA PRO A 139 7.36 1.04 -12.98
C PRO A 139 6.91 2.02 -11.88
N GLU A 140 6.85 1.54 -10.64
CA GLU A 140 6.75 2.42 -9.47
C GLU A 140 8.07 3.17 -9.22
N GLU A 141 8.03 4.19 -8.35
CA GLU A 141 9.27 4.77 -7.82
C GLU A 141 9.95 3.78 -6.87
N ASN A 142 11.25 3.99 -6.63
CA ASN A 142 11.95 3.23 -5.61
C ASN A 142 11.37 3.47 -4.22
N ILE A 143 11.39 2.43 -3.39
CA ILE A 143 11.04 2.58 -1.98
C ILE A 143 12.29 3.00 -1.19
N ASP A 144 12.51 4.31 -1.12
CA ASP A 144 13.70 4.90 -0.53
C ASP A 144 13.39 6.24 0.18
N PRO A 145 14.40 6.97 0.72
CA PRO A 145 14.16 8.24 1.39
C PRO A 145 13.69 9.40 0.49
N PHE A 146 13.62 9.21 -0.83
CA PHE A 146 13.22 10.23 -1.79
C PHE A 146 11.74 10.10 -2.13
N PHE A 147 11.08 11.24 -2.29
CA PHE A 147 9.65 11.32 -2.58
C PHE A 147 9.44 12.29 -3.73
N THR A 148 8.46 11.99 -4.58
CA THR A 148 8.05 12.90 -5.64
C THR A 148 7.46 14.20 -5.07
N SER A 149 7.76 15.34 -5.70
CA SER A 149 7.19 16.64 -5.32
C SER A 149 5.66 16.67 -5.42
N GLU A 150 5.07 15.75 -6.19
CA GLU A 150 3.62 15.61 -6.33
C GLU A 150 2.91 15.31 -5.00
N ILE A 151 3.61 14.72 -4.02
CA ILE A 151 3.09 14.42 -2.69
C ILE A 151 3.77 15.21 -1.56
N THR A 152 4.94 15.84 -1.79
CA THR A 152 5.60 16.68 -0.77
C THR A 152 5.31 18.18 -0.93
N ASP A 153 5.10 18.66 -2.15
CA ASP A 153 4.87 20.09 -2.41
C ASP A 153 3.47 20.36 -2.95
N TYR A 154 2.86 19.38 -3.61
CA TYR A 154 1.67 19.56 -4.43
C TYR A 154 0.46 18.70 -4.02
N LEU A 155 0.53 17.97 -2.90
CA LEU A 155 -0.57 17.12 -2.45
C LEU A 155 -1.85 17.95 -2.27
N PHE A 156 -2.95 17.54 -2.92
CA PHE A 156 -4.22 18.27 -2.90
C PHE A 156 -4.11 19.77 -3.24
N ARG A 157 -3.19 20.18 -4.12
CA ARG A 157 -3.03 21.61 -4.50
C ARG A 157 -4.27 22.20 -5.16
N ASN A 158 -5.15 21.39 -5.76
CA ASN A 158 -6.46 21.81 -6.30
C ASN A 158 -6.36 23.08 -7.18
N GLY A 159 -5.41 23.10 -8.13
CA GLY A 159 -5.18 24.22 -9.04
C GLY A 159 -4.38 25.40 -8.46
N LYS A 160 -3.98 25.35 -7.18
CA LYS A 160 -3.09 26.35 -6.56
C LYS A 160 -1.62 26.07 -6.91
N PRO A 161 -0.71 27.05 -6.72
CA PRO A 161 0.72 26.87 -6.96
C PRO A 161 1.35 25.77 -6.08
N PHE A 162 0.88 25.61 -4.85
CA PHE A 162 1.36 24.62 -3.87
C PHE A 162 0.19 23.94 -3.16
N GLY A 163 0.47 22.76 -2.61
CA GLY A 163 -0.44 21.93 -1.84
C GLY A 163 0.07 21.70 -0.43
N ARG A 164 -0.09 20.46 0.05
CA ARG A 164 0.40 19.99 1.35
C ARG A 164 1.59 19.06 1.15
N ASP A 165 2.30 18.84 2.25
CA ASP A 165 3.36 17.85 2.34
C ASP A 165 2.84 16.58 3.05
N LEU A 166 2.75 15.47 2.30
CA LEU A 166 2.35 14.17 2.82
C LEU A 166 3.33 13.66 3.86
N ARG A 167 4.63 13.85 3.66
CA ARG A 167 5.68 13.36 4.57
C ARG A 167 5.67 14.13 5.88
N ALA A 168 5.56 15.45 5.83
CA ALA A 168 5.38 16.27 7.04
C ALA A 168 4.06 15.89 7.76
N THR A 169 3.00 15.63 7.00
CA THR A 169 1.72 15.15 7.55
C THR A 169 1.88 13.81 8.27
N ASP A 170 2.63 12.86 7.70
CA ASP A 170 2.88 11.56 8.32
C ASP A 170 3.65 11.69 9.64
N ILE A 171 4.67 12.56 9.69
CA ILE A 171 5.42 12.85 10.92
C ILE A 171 4.49 13.47 11.97
N GLN A 172 3.69 14.46 11.58
CA GLN A 172 2.77 15.12 12.51
C GLN A 172 1.67 14.17 12.99
N ARG A 173 1.18 13.27 12.12
CA ARG A 173 0.19 12.25 12.47
C ARG A 173 0.76 11.21 13.44
N GLY A 174 2.03 10.83 13.28
CA GLY A 174 2.71 9.96 14.23
C GLY A 174 2.75 10.56 15.65
N ARG A 175 2.98 11.87 15.76
CA ARG A 175 2.93 12.61 17.04
C ARG A 175 1.52 12.67 17.62
N ASP A 176 0.54 13.01 16.78
CA ASP A 176 -0.89 13.06 17.12
C ASP A 176 -1.40 11.74 17.70
N HIS A 177 -0.96 10.62 17.11
CA HIS A 177 -1.32 9.26 17.54
C HIS A 177 -0.47 8.73 18.70
N GLY A 178 0.46 9.52 19.24
CA GLY A 178 1.33 9.12 20.35
C GLY A 178 2.16 7.87 20.05
N LEU A 179 2.65 7.72 18.81
CA LEU A 179 3.48 6.58 18.45
C LEU A 179 4.79 6.57 19.24
N GLY A 180 5.25 5.36 19.60
CA GLY A 180 6.56 5.17 20.22
C GLY A 180 7.71 5.68 19.34
N SER A 181 8.87 5.88 19.95
CA SER A 181 10.09 6.27 19.25
C SER A 181 10.59 5.14 18.34
N TYR A 182 11.48 5.47 17.39
CA TYR A 182 12.13 4.45 16.56
C TYR A 182 12.83 3.38 17.42
N ASN A 183 13.46 3.81 18.51
CA ASN A 183 14.11 2.93 19.48
C ASN A 183 13.14 1.98 20.21
N ASP A 184 11.90 2.41 20.51
CA ASP A 184 10.88 1.55 21.12
C ASP A 184 10.43 0.47 20.14
N TYR A 185 10.28 0.82 18.85
CA TYR A 185 9.95 -0.17 17.80
C TYR A 185 11.13 -1.11 17.50
N ARG A 186 12.38 -0.65 17.59
CA ARG A 186 13.56 -1.52 17.46
C ARG A 186 13.52 -2.62 18.52
N GLU A 187 13.35 -2.24 19.78
CA GLU A 187 13.26 -3.18 20.91
C GLU A 187 12.07 -4.13 20.76
N PHE A 188 10.90 -3.60 20.38
CA PHE A 188 9.71 -4.42 20.08
C PHE A 188 9.97 -5.47 18.99
N CYS A 189 10.75 -5.11 17.96
CA CYS A 189 11.15 -6.01 16.88
C CYS A 189 12.37 -6.90 17.22
N GLY A 190 12.84 -6.89 18.47
CA GLY A 190 13.96 -7.72 18.94
C GLY A 190 15.35 -7.20 18.58
N LEU A 191 15.46 -5.94 18.12
CA LEU A 191 16.73 -5.27 17.89
C LEU A 191 17.21 -4.54 19.16
N PRO A 192 18.53 -4.36 19.35
CA PRO A 192 19.05 -3.57 20.46
C PRO A 192 18.59 -2.12 20.38
N ARG A 193 18.24 -1.55 21.55
CA ARG A 193 18.02 -0.11 21.72
C ARG A 193 19.36 0.63 21.54
N ALA A 194 19.38 1.58 20.63
CA ALA A 194 20.55 2.42 20.41
C ALA A 194 20.68 3.46 21.54
N LYS A 195 21.86 3.53 22.16
CA LYS A 195 22.19 4.54 23.17
C LYS A 195 22.86 5.77 22.57
N THR A 196 23.45 5.60 21.40
CA THR A 196 24.11 6.66 20.64
C THR A 196 23.66 6.62 19.19
N TRP A 197 23.69 7.78 18.52
CA TRP A 197 23.33 7.89 17.10
C TRP A 197 24.11 6.91 16.20
N LYS A 198 25.38 6.64 16.54
CA LYS A 198 26.25 5.73 15.77
C LYS A 198 25.76 4.28 15.80
N GLU A 199 24.99 3.88 16.80
CA GLU A 199 24.46 2.51 16.92
C GLU A 199 23.33 2.22 15.91
N PHE A 200 22.82 3.22 15.19
CA PHE A 200 21.93 3.03 14.04
C PHE A 200 22.65 2.64 12.73
N SER A 201 23.98 2.51 12.75
CA SER A 201 24.77 2.15 11.56
C SER A 201 24.53 0.73 11.05
N ASP A 202 23.73 -0.07 11.75
CA ASP A 202 23.29 -1.39 11.31
C ASP A 202 22.33 -1.32 10.12
N TYR A 203 21.50 -0.27 10.04
CA TYR A 203 20.50 -0.11 8.98
C TYR A 203 20.39 1.30 8.39
N ILE A 204 21.04 2.30 8.99
CA ILE A 204 20.99 3.71 8.54
C ILE A 204 22.39 4.16 8.12
N THR A 205 22.49 4.81 6.96
CA THR A 205 23.77 5.33 6.45
C THR A 205 24.34 6.42 7.36
N PRO A 206 25.68 6.56 7.48
CA PRO A 206 26.31 7.59 8.32
C PRO A 206 25.80 9.01 8.04
N GLU A 207 25.64 9.36 6.76
CA GLU A 207 25.11 10.66 6.34
C GLU A 207 23.69 10.92 6.89
N ASN A 208 22.81 9.91 6.85
CA ASN A 208 21.45 10.06 7.37
C ASN A 208 21.43 10.07 8.90
N ILE A 209 22.34 9.35 9.56
CA ILE A 209 22.51 9.43 11.02
C ILE A 209 22.89 10.84 11.45
N GLU A 210 23.83 11.49 10.73
CA GLU A 210 24.23 12.87 11.00
C GLU A 210 23.05 13.84 10.86
N LYS A 211 22.26 13.71 9.79
CA LYS A 211 21.05 14.51 9.59
C LYS A 211 20.03 14.31 10.72
N LEU A 212 19.79 13.06 11.13
CA LEU A 212 18.86 12.75 12.22
C LEU A 212 19.35 13.35 13.55
N ALA A 213 20.64 13.26 13.84
CA ALA A 213 21.25 13.81 15.06
C ALA A 213 21.16 15.35 15.15
N LEU A 214 21.07 16.04 14.00
CA LEU A 214 20.83 17.48 13.95
C LEU A 214 19.37 17.85 14.21
N LEU A 215 18.43 16.97 13.85
CA LEU A 215 16.98 17.25 13.87
C LEU A 215 16.26 16.75 15.12
N TYR A 216 16.79 15.71 15.76
CA TYR A 216 16.19 15.06 16.91
C TYR A 216 17.15 15.11 18.12
N ALA A 217 16.59 15.28 19.31
CA ALA A 217 17.38 15.44 20.53
C ALA A 217 18.09 14.15 20.98
N SER A 218 17.53 12.99 20.65
CA SER A 218 18.05 11.68 21.04
C SER A 218 17.70 10.62 20.00
N PRO A 219 18.52 9.54 19.90
CA PRO A 219 18.20 8.37 19.07
C PRO A 219 16.90 7.67 19.50
#